data_AF-A0AA39YJ63-F1
#
_entry.id   AF-A0AA39YJ63-F1
#
_cell.length_a   1.000
_cell.length_b   1.000
_cell.length_c   1.000
_cell.angle_alpha   90.00
_cell.angle_beta   90.00
_cell.angle_gamma   90.00
#
_symmetry.space_group_name_H-M   'P 1'
#
loop_
_entity.id
_entity.type
_entity.pdbx_description
1 polymer ?
#
loop_
_entity_poly.entity_id
_entity_poly.type
_entity_poly.pdbx_seq_one_letter_code
_entity_poly.pdbx_strand_id
1 'polypeptide(L)'
;MAITPIFPLHHLEVASRRYLHRDPNHFATRYLQDHPWGFQRIQYLKGNDFLSVFPDLLAFQVYADGPDSSIGLFYRYHNKGTLNHLESYHASIQSPVPEYFIWHVIAQLGRAYCSLHTGRLIPEDPVRASLLRHLTRDSTEPLWRRPVIHNNGHTSNIFLHVPTPQEKMENPLLARFSDALPQVILGDFSQAYEGANSRDVHALAQGMSDSDWETWRDKAFFGSAIKDLMFAAMSSDAMAAYYAEVYSPAMGYSEQLVAVVRRFEPLVQMMEEAEGLAGPLRLQDFGAGRDTWPGDGWMFGEMIEMADWFVGEFVGKQGCV
;
A
#
# COMPACT_ATOMS: atom_id res chain seq x y z
N MET A 1 18.86 5.18 22.08
CA MET A 1 18.33 3.80 21.98
C MET A 1 18.33 3.45 20.49
N ALA A 2 19.18 2.52 20.06
CA ALA A 2 19.35 2.21 18.64
C ALA A 2 18.13 1.46 18.08
N ILE A 3 17.62 1.91 16.94
CA ILE A 3 16.52 1.31 16.19
C ILE A 3 17.14 0.23 15.30
N THR A 4 16.72 -1.03 15.47
CA THR A 4 17.12 -2.13 14.57
C THR A 4 16.08 -2.22 13.44
N PRO A 5 16.41 -1.86 12.19
CA PRO A 5 15.48 -2.00 11.07
C PRO A 5 15.35 -3.48 10.67
N ILE A 6 14.13 -3.90 10.33
CA ILE A 6 13.79 -5.28 9.92
C ILE A 6 13.83 -5.38 8.40
N PHE A 7 15.03 -5.22 7.85
CA PHE A 7 15.59 -6.31 7.06
C PHE A 7 16.54 -7.04 8.01
N PRO A 8 16.76 -8.36 7.92
CA PRO A 8 17.71 -9.01 8.82
C PRO A 8 19.15 -8.62 8.42
N LEU A 9 19.56 -7.38 8.69
CA LEU A 9 20.92 -6.86 8.51
C LEU A 9 21.92 -7.65 9.35
N HIS A 10 21.50 -8.17 10.51
CA HIS A 10 22.33 -9.04 11.34
C HIS A 10 22.64 -10.41 10.70
N HIS A 11 21.81 -10.91 9.79
CA HIS A 11 22.12 -12.14 9.04
C HIS A 11 22.99 -11.85 7.80
N LEU A 12 22.91 -10.64 7.24
CA LEU A 12 23.79 -10.17 6.16
C LEU A 12 25.21 -9.83 6.66
N GLU A 13 25.35 -9.26 7.85
CA GLU A 13 26.65 -8.95 8.49
C GLU A 13 27.49 -10.20 8.81
N VAL A 14 26.85 -11.31 9.22
CA VAL A 14 27.56 -12.56 9.53
C VAL A 14 27.94 -13.30 8.24
N ALA A 15 27.14 -13.17 7.18
CA ALA A 15 27.41 -13.77 5.87
C ALA A 15 28.50 -13.00 5.10
N SER A 16 28.53 -11.66 5.13
CA SER A 16 29.54 -10.85 4.43
C SER A 16 30.96 -11.12 4.94
N ARG A 17 31.13 -11.33 6.25
CA ARG A 17 32.45 -11.62 6.87
C ARG A 17 33.11 -12.92 6.40
N ARG A 18 32.35 -13.88 5.85
CA ARG A 18 32.90 -15.18 5.41
C ARG A 18 33.19 -15.29 3.91
N TYR A 19 32.71 -14.37 3.07
CA TYR A 19 32.66 -14.59 1.61
C TYR A 19 33.25 -13.45 0.76
N LEU A 20 34.09 -12.62 1.37
CA LEU A 20 34.67 -11.37 0.84
C LEU A 20 35.55 -11.43 -0.43
N HIS A 21 35.68 -12.56 -1.13
CA HIS A 21 36.60 -12.65 -2.28
C HIS A 21 36.07 -13.36 -3.53
N ARG A 22 34.76 -13.46 -3.74
CA ARG A 22 34.23 -14.07 -4.98
C ARG A 22 33.06 -13.30 -5.56
N ASP A 23 33.06 -13.28 -6.90
CA ASP A 23 32.01 -12.89 -7.85
C ASP A 23 30.63 -12.63 -7.19
N PRO A 24 29.99 -11.46 -7.41
CA PRO A 24 28.66 -11.15 -6.86
C PRO A 24 27.58 -12.21 -7.16
N ASN A 25 27.71 -12.98 -8.25
CA ASN A 25 26.83 -14.12 -8.52
C ASN A 25 27.02 -15.27 -7.50
N HIS A 26 28.22 -15.42 -6.94
CA HIS A 26 28.58 -16.43 -5.95
C HIS A 26 28.08 -16.09 -4.53
N PHE A 27 28.02 -14.80 -4.17
CA PHE A 27 27.44 -14.34 -2.90
C PHE A 27 25.93 -14.56 -2.86
N ALA A 28 25.23 -14.17 -3.93
CA ALA A 28 23.81 -14.50 -4.10
C ALA A 28 23.64 -16.01 -3.95
N THR A 29 24.30 -16.83 -4.76
CA THR A 29 24.13 -18.29 -4.74
C THR A 29 24.33 -18.95 -3.35
N ARG A 30 25.25 -18.47 -2.49
CA ARG A 30 25.48 -19.05 -1.14
C ARG A 30 24.57 -18.50 -0.05
N TYR A 31 24.30 -17.19 0.00
CA TYR A 31 23.31 -16.64 0.93
C TYR A 31 21.93 -17.30 0.69
N LEU A 32 21.64 -17.60 -0.58
CA LEU A 32 20.46 -18.31 -1.05
C LEU A 32 20.41 -19.80 -0.65
N GLN A 33 21.57 -20.44 -0.42
CA GLN A 33 21.65 -21.81 0.10
C GLN A 33 21.45 -21.85 1.62
N ASP A 34 21.93 -20.83 2.34
CA ASP A 34 21.87 -20.77 3.80
C ASP A 34 20.52 -20.25 4.33
N HIS A 35 19.75 -19.50 3.53
CA HIS A 35 18.48 -18.86 3.92
C HIS A 35 17.36 -19.15 2.89
N PRO A 36 16.98 -20.43 2.67
CA PRO A 36 16.08 -20.84 1.58
C PRO A 36 14.68 -20.19 1.65
N TRP A 37 14.25 -19.76 2.83
CA TRP A 37 12.95 -19.09 3.07
C TRP A 37 12.90 -17.64 2.55
N GLY A 38 14.04 -16.94 2.49
CA GLY A 38 14.11 -15.55 2.03
C GLY A 38 13.93 -15.41 0.52
N PHE A 39 14.39 -16.39 -0.25
CA PHE A 39 14.23 -16.39 -1.71
C PHE A 39 12.88 -16.90 -2.18
N GLN A 40 12.19 -17.77 -1.42
CA GLN A 40 10.80 -18.10 -1.75
C GLN A 40 9.91 -16.85 -1.78
N ARG A 41 10.15 -15.85 -0.91
CA ARG A 41 9.43 -14.56 -0.92
C ARG A 41 9.87 -13.62 -2.06
N ILE A 42 11.17 -13.54 -2.38
CA ILE A 42 11.70 -12.62 -3.42
C ILE A 42 11.53 -13.17 -4.85
N GLN A 43 11.68 -14.48 -5.07
CA GLN A 43 11.30 -15.12 -6.34
C GLN A 43 9.78 -15.09 -6.56
N TYR A 44 8.98 -15.10 -5.49
CA TYR A 44 7.55 -14.81 -5.60
C TYR A 44 7.31 -13.44 -6.25
N LEU A 45 8.08 -12.42 -5.88
CA LEU A 45 7.92 -11.07 -6.42
C LEU A 45 8.47 -10.94 -7.84
N LYS A 46 9.62 -11.57 -8.15
CA LYS A 46 10.30 -11.45 -9.45
C LYS A 46 9.63 -12.24 -10.59
N GLY A 47 8.76 -13.20 -10.26
CA GLY A 47 7.96 -13.98 -11.21
C GLY A 47 6.47 -13.63 -11.20
N ASN A 48 6.03 -12.70 -10.34
CA ASN A 48 4.66 -12.23 -10.31
C ASN A 48 4.55 -10.89 -11.04
N ASP A 49 4.39 -10.98 -12.37
CA ASP A 49 3.90 -9.91 -13.26
C ASP A 49 2.54 -9.29 -12.81
N PHE A 50 1.99 -9.77 -11.69
CA PHE A 50 0.74 -9.40 -11.06
C PHE A 50 0.88 -8.30 -10.00
N LEU A 51 2.08 -8.07 -9.44
CA LEU A 51 2.29 -7.08 -8.38
C LEU A 51 2.69 -5.72 -8.96
N SER A 52 1.83 -5.18 -9.82
CA SER A 52 1.95 -3.83 -10.39
C SER A 52 1.84 -2.70 -9.35
N VAL A 53 1.72 -3.05 -8.06
CA VAL A 53 1.39 -2.16 -6.94
C VAL A 53 2.56 -1.92 -5.98
N PHE A 54 3.72 -2.56 -6.18
CA PHE A 54 4.93 -2.34 -5.39
C PHE A 54 6.13 -1.96 -6.28
N PRO A 55 7.16 -1.27 -5.72
CA PRO A 55 8.35 -0.90 -6.47
C PRO A 55 9.18 -2.12 -6.86
N ASP A 56 9.64 -2.12 -8.11
CA ASP A 56 10.55 -3.14 -8.60
C ASP A 56 11.99 -2.82 -8.18
N LEU A 57 12.52 -3.56 -7.20
CA LEU A 57 13.92 -3.47 -6.81
C LEU A 57 14.81 -4.11 -7.89
N LEU A 58 15.61 -3.28 -8.55
CA LEU A 58 16.50 -3.68 -9.64
C LEU A 58 17.87 -4.10 -9.11
N ALA A 59 18.40 -3.36 -8.14
CA ALA A 59 19.69 -3.61 -7.53
C ALA A 59 19.78 -3.05 -6.11
N PHE A 60 20.80 -3.47 -5.37
CA PHE A 60 21.18 -2.83 -4.11
C PHE A 60 22.71 -2.78 -4.00
N GLN A 61 23.23 -1.80 -3.27
CA GLN A 61 24.67 -1.63 -3.03
C GLN A 61 24.92 -1.37 -1.56
N VAL A 62 25.88 -2.09 -0.97
CA VAL A 62 26.37 -1.84 0.39
C VAL A 62 27.60 -0.96 0.28
N TYR A 63 27.58 0.23 0.89
CA TYR A 63 28.65 1.24 0.74
C TYR A 63 29.76 1.14 1.79
N ALA A 64 29.52 0.48 2.93
CA ALA A 64 30.54 0.27 3.97
C ALA A 64 30.30 -1.02 4.75
N ASP A 65 31.38 -1.74 5.05
CA ASP A 65 31.37 -2.90 5.95
C ASP A 65 31.67 -2.42 7.39
N GLY A 66 30.62 -2.13 8.17
CA GLY A 66 30.77 -1.65 9.55
C GLY A 66 29.43 -1.23 10.18
N PRO A 67 29.43 -0.75 11.44
CA PRO A 67 28.21 -0.31 12.13
C PRO A 67 27.49 0.86 11.44
N ASP A 68 28.19 1.57 10.54
CA ASP A 68 27.64 2.64 9.70
C ASP A 68 27.35 2.16 8.26
N SER A 69 27.15 0.85 8.06
CA SER A 69 26.82 0.29 6.75
C SER A 69 25.54 0.92 6.21
N SER A 70 25.65 1.65 5.11
CA SER A 70 24.50 2.12 4.36
C SER A 70 24.23 1.20 3.18
N ILE A 71 22.94 0.93 2.94
CA ILE A 71 22.48 0.20 1.77
C ILE A 71 21.76 1.18 0.85
N GLY A 72 22.26 1.31 -0.37
CA GLY A 72 21.54 1.93 -1.48
C GLY A 72 20.60 0.92 -2.11
N LEU A 73 19.34 1.30 -2.28
CA LEU A 73 18.32 0.51 -2.97
C LEU A 73 18.00 1.20 -4.30
N PHE A 74 18.11 0.47 -5.40
CA PHE A 74 17.87 0.98 -6.74
C PHE A 74 16.59 0.36 -7.29
N TYR A 75 15.56 1.19 -7.41
CA TYR A 75 14.25 0.79 -7.92
C TYR A 75 14.08 1.22 -9.38
N ARG A 76 13.07 0.65 -10.04
CA ARG A 76 12.54 1.22 -11.28
C ARG A 76 12.13 2.68 -11.05
N TYR A 77 12.40 3.53 -12.03
CA TYR A 77 11.89 4.90 -12.05
C TYR A 77 10.40 4.94 -12.42
N HIS A 78 9.59 5.64 -11.62
CA HIS A 78 8.16 5.84 -11.87
C HIS A 78 7.91 7.23 -12.45
N ASN A 79 7.36 7.27 -13.66
CA ASN A 79 7.45 8.43 -14.55
C ASN A 79 6.34 9.49 -14.41
N LYS A 80 5.43 9.36 -13.44
CA LYS A 80 4.35 10.34 -13.18
C LYS A 80 4.42 11.02 -11.81
N GLY A 81 5.51 10.84 -11.08
CA GLY A 81 5.67 11.39 -9.73
C GLY A 81 4.85 10.61 -8.71
N THR A 82 4.21 11.32 -7.78
CA THR A 82 3.49 10.74 -6.64
C THR A 82 2.07 11.31 -6.55
N LEU A 83 1.20 10.73 -5.73
CA LEU A 83 -0.13 11.29 -5.48
C LEU A 83 -0.05 12.72 -4.92
N ASN A 84 0.90 13.01 -4.02
CA ASN A 84 1.13 14.38 -3.53
C ASN A 84 1.42 15.40 -4.65
N HIS A 85 2.13 14.99 -5.71
CA HIS A 85 2.36 15.86 -6.87
C HIS A 85 1.07 16.09 -7.67
N LEU A 86 0.23 15.07 -7.81
CA LEU A 86 -1.07 15.15 -8.48
C LEU A 86 -2.05 16.03 -7.70
N GLU A 87 -2.11 15.88 -6.38
CA GLU A 87 -2.89 16.74 -5.48
C GLU A 87 -2.49 18.21 -5.64
N SER A 88 -1.18 18.48 -5.56
CA SER A 88 -0.64 19.84 -5.74
C SER A 88 -0.97 20.42 -7.11
N TYR A 89 -0.93 19.61 -8.17
CA TYR A 89 -1.33 20.02 -9.51
C TYR A 89 -2.81 20.42 -9.56
N HIS A 90 -3.70 19.55 -9.10
CA HIS A 90 -5.16 19.79 -9.09
C HIS A 90 -5.53 21.02 -8.25
N ALA A 91 -4.89 21.18 -7.09
CA ALA A 91 -5.02 22.37 -6.26
C ALA A 91 -4.64 23.66 -7.03
N SER A 92 -3.51 23.63 -7.75
CA SER A 92 -2.99 24.79 -8.47
C SER A 92 -3.89 25.24 -9.63
N ILE A 93 -4.57 24.30 -10.29
CA ILE A 93 -5.50 24.59 -11.39
C ILE A 93 -6.95 24.71 -10.93
N GLN A 94 -7.20 24.62 -9.62
CA GLN A 94 -8.53 24.67 -9.00
C GLN A 94 -9.53 23.70 -9.67
N SER A 95 -9.05 22.49 -9.98
CA SER A 95 -9.87 21.47 -10.64
C SER A 95 -9.89 20.20 -9.79
N PRO A 96 -11.07 19.64 -9.46
CA PRO A 96 -11.16 18.43 -8.67
C PRO A 96 -10.46 17.26 -9.35
N VAL A 97 -9.95 16.33 -8.56
CA VAL A 97 -9.42 15.08 -9.08
C VAL A 97 -10.60 14.28 -9.67
N PRO A 98 -10.50 13.74 -10.90
CA PRO A 98 -11.60 13.00 -11.47
C PRO A 98 -11.96 11.77 -10.62
N GLU A 99 -13.25 11.59 -10.33
CA GLU A 99 -13.72 10.52 -9.45
C GLU A 99 -13.29 9.12 -9.90
N TYR A 100 -13.31 8.83 -11.21
CA TYR A 100 -12.87 7.53 -11.74
C TYR A 100 -11.41 7.22 -11.40
N PHE A 101 -10.55 8.25 -11.32
CA PHE A 101 -9.15 8.09 -10.93
C PHE A 101 -9.04 7.78 -9.44
N ILE A 102 -9.87 8.39 -8.60
CA ILE A 102 -9.91 8.08 -7.16
C ILE A 102 -10.33 6.62 -6.95
N TRP A 103 -11.35 6.14 -7.66
CA TRP A 103 -11.74 4.73 -7.63
C TRP A 103 -10.61 3.80 -8.07
N HIS A 104 -9.85 4.19 -9.11
CA HIS A 104 -8.67 3.44 -9.53
C HIS A 104 -7.58 3.38 -8.45
N VAL A 105 -7.33 4.49 -7.75
CA VAL A 105 -6.41 4.52 -6.59
C VAL A 105 -6.91 3.60 -5.48
N ILE A 106 -8.20 3.67 -5.12
CA ILE A 106 -8.81 2.78 -4.11
C ILE A 106 -8.58 1.31 -4.48
N ALA A 107 -8.83 0.95 -5.74
CA ALA A 107 -8.71 -0.40 -6.25
C ALA A 107 -7.25 -0.92 -6.22
N GLN A 108 -6.29 -0.12 -6.65
CA GLN A 108 -4.87 -0.51 -6.70
C GLN A 108 -4.22 -0.51 -5.31
N LEU A 109 -4.43 0.55 -4.52
CA LEU A 109 -3.84 0.67 -3.20
C LEU A 109 -4.49 -0.31 -2.21
N GLY A 110 -5.78 -0.61 -2.35
CA GLY A 110 -6.46 -1.65 -1.58
C GLY A 110 -5.85 -3.03 -1.81
N ARG A 111 -5.47 -3.34 -3.06
CA ARG A 111 -4.74 -4.58 -3.40
C ARG A 111 -3.33 -4.61 -2.82
N ALA A 112 -2.64 -3.48 -2.81
CA ALA A 112 -1.32 -3.35 -2.17
C ALA A 112 -1.43 -3.68 -0.67
N TYR A 113 -2.35 -3.03 0.05
CA TYR A 113 -2.55 -3.29 1.47
C TYR A 113 -3.09 -4.69 1.74
N CYS A 114 -3.98 -5.25 0.92
CA CYS A 114 -4.40 -6.64 1.07
C CYS A 114 -3.21 -7.60 0.98
N SER A 115 -2.33 -7.37 0.00
CA SER A 115 -1.10 -8.15 -0.16
C SER A 115 -0.20 -8.00 1.05
N LEU A 116 -0.03 -6.78 1.58
CA LEU A 116 0.74 -6.50 2.80
C LEU A 116 0.09 -7.04 4.09
N HIS A 117 -1.21 -7.15 4.20
CA HIS A 117 -1.81 -7.51 5.49
C HIS A 117 -2.08 -9.01 5.57
N THR A 118 -2.31 -9.64 4.43
CA THR A 118 -2.78 -11.03 4.37
C THR A 118 -1.87 -11.95 3.57
N GLY A 119 -0.99 -11.38 2.73
CA GLY A 119 -0.24 -12.11 1.73
C GLY A 119 -1.01 -12.57 0.51
N ARG A 120 -2.31 -12.26 0.45
CA ARG A 120 -3.17 -12.65 -0.67
C ARG A 120 -3.06 -11.64 -1.80
N LEU A 121 -3.20 -12.15 -3.01
CA LEU A 121 -3.34 -11.34 -4.21
C LEU A 121 -4.82 -11.30 -4.59
N ILE A 122 -5.36 -10.09 -4.77
CA ILE A 122 -6.69 -9.91 -5.34
C ILE A 122 -6.50 -9.58 -6.83
N PRO A 123 -6.72 -10.54 -7.73
CA PRO A 123 -6.56 -10.31 -9.15
C PRO A 123 -7.59 -9.29 -9.63
N GLU A 124 -7.16 -8.45 -10.57
CA GLU A 124 -8.02 -7.48 -11.25
C GLU A 124 -8.92 -8.10 -12.33
N ASP A 125 -8.67 -9.35 -12.73
CA ASP A 125 -9.33 -10.01 -13.85
C ASP A 125 -9.99 -11.33 -13.38
N PRO A 126 -11.32 -11.51 -13.60
CA PRO A 126 -12.05 -12.74 -13.28
C PRO A 126 -11.48 -14.01 -13.93
N VAL A 127 -10.98 -13.90 -15.17
CA VAL A 127 -10.35 -15.03 -15.88
C VAL A 127 -9.10 -15.48 -15.13
N ARG A 128 -8.40 -14.55 -14.48
CA ARG A 128 -7.17 -14.81 -13.71
C ARG A 128 -7.42 -15.20 -12.28
N ALA A 129 -8.52 -14.72 -11.68
CA ALA A 129 -9.04 -15.28 -10.43
C ALA A 129 -9.20 -16.80 -10.55
N SER A 130 -9.60 -17.30 -11.73
CA SER A 130 -9.72 -18.74 -11.98
C SER A 130 -8.39 -19.50 -12.06
N LEU A 131 -7.29 -18.84 -12.46
CA LEU A 131 -5.93 -19.41 -12.54
C LEU A 131 -5.18 -19.33 -11.21
N LEU A 132 -5.50 -18.34 -10.38
CA LEU A 132 -4.88 -18.08 -9.10
C LEU A 132 -5.69 -18.62 -7.92
N ARG A 133 -6.66 -19.53 -8.14
CA ARG A 133 -7.58 -20.06 -7.10
C ARG A 133 -6.90 -20.48 -5.79
N HIS A 134 -5.66 -20.98 -5.86
CA HIS A 134 -4.87 -21.41 -4.69
C HIS A 134 -4.32 -20.25 -3.84
N LEU A 135 -4.34 -19.02 -4.39
CA LEU A 135 -3.86 -17.76 -3.81
C LEU A 135 -4.98 -16.73 -3.62
N THR A 136 -6.16 -17.00 -4.16
CA THR A 136 -7.30 -16.08 -4.19
C THR A 136 -8.41 -16.54 -3.26
N ARG A 137 -8.81 -15.65 -2.35
CA ARG A 137 -10.10 -15.49 -1.64
C ARG A 137 -10.81 -16.69 -0.97
N ASP A 138 -10.77 -17.90 -1.54
CA ASP A 138 -11.48 -19.09 -1.02
C ASP A 138 -10.76 -19.76 0.16
N SER A 139 -9.47 -19.44 0.38
CA SER A 139 -8.80 -19.71 1.66
C SER A 139 -9.18 -18.61 2.63
N THR A 140 -9.95 -18.93 3.67
CA THR A 140 -10.28 -18.00 4.77
C THR A 140 -9.05 -17.68 5.64
N GLU A 141 -7.97 -18.45 5.54
CA GLU A 141 -6.74 -18.23 6.30
C GLU A 141 -5.76 -17.30 5.57
N PRO A 142 -5.17 -16.29 6.25
CA PRO A 142 -4.14 -15.44 5.67
C PRO A 142 -2.93 -16.29 5.27
N LEU A 143 -2.31 -15.98 4.13
CA LEU A 143 -1.10 -16.68 3.68
C LEU A 143 0.10 -16.31 4.54
N TRP A 144 0.09 -15.10 5.09
CA TRP A 144 1.09 -14.68 6.04
C TRP A 144 0.72 -15.07 7.45
N ARG A 145 1.69 -15.59 8.18
CA ARG A 145 1.52 -15.86 9.61
C ARG A 145 1.24 -14.57 10.40
N ARG A 146 1.71 -13.43 9.90
CA ARG A 146 1.56 -12.09 10.47
C ARG A 146 1.48 -11.04 9.36
N PRO A 147 0.74 -9.93 9.53
CA PRO A 147 0.72 -8.85 8.54
C PRO A 147 2.10 -8.21 8.41
N VAL A 148 2.43 -7.60 7.27
CA VAL A 148 3.47 -6.57 7.18
C VAL A 148 2.78 -5.23 7.13
N ILE A 149 3.18 -4.34 8.03
CA ILE A 149 2.57 -3.03 8.19
C ILE A 149 3.50 -2.03 7.54
N HIS A 150 2.99 -1.20 6.63
CA HIS A 150 3.76 -0.19 5.92
C HIS A 150 4.19 0.94 6.84
N ASN A 151 3.28 1.40 7.70
CA ASN A 151 3.46 2.40 8.75
C ASN A 151 3.89 3.80 8.28
N ASN A 152 3.86 4.04 6.97
CA ASN A 152 4.31 5.29 6.33
C ASN A 152 3.62 5.53 4.98
N GLY A 153 2.30 5.28 4.94
CA GLY A 153 1.51 5.21 3.70
C GLY A 153 1.06 6.56 3.12
N HIS A 154 1.83 7.64 3.31
CA HIS A 154 1.47 8.98 2.85
C HIS A 154 1.43 9.10 1.32
N THR A 155 0.77 10.14 0.79
CA THR A 155 0.62 10.39 -0.65
C THR A 155 1.94 10.70 -1.36
N SER A 156 2.99 11.09 -0.62
CA SER A 156 4.37 11.21 -1.11
C SER A 156 5.06 9.87 -1.37
N ASN A 157 4.56 8.79 -0.76
CA ASN A 157 5.10 7.43 -0.87
C ASN A 157 4.28 6.55 -1.82
N ILE A 158 3.27 7.12 -2.48
CA ILE A 158 2.45 6.44 -3.48
C ILE A 158 2.84 7.00 -4.86
N PHE A 159 3.58 6.21 -5.61
CA PHE A 159 4.12 6.54 -6.93
C PHE A 159 3.11 6.25 -8.04
N LEU A 160 3.20 7.03 -9.11
CA LEU A 160 2.42 6.85 -10.32
C LEU A 160 3.34 6.48 -11.49
N HIS A 161 2.95 5.48 -12.29
CA HIS A 161 3.72 5.05 -13.46
C HIS A 161 2.82 4.73 -14.65
N VAL A 162 3.17 5.25 -15.82
CA VAL A 162 2.56 4.85 -17.09
C VAL A 162 3.54 3.95 -17.83
N PRO A 163 3.21 2.66 -18.04
CA PRO A 163 4.06 1.74 -18.79
C PRO A 163 4.40 2.24 -20.18
N THR A 164 5.68 2.19 -20.51
CA THR A 164 6.21 2.43 -21.85
C THR A 164 5.73 1.35 -22.82
N PRO A 165 5.76 1.61 -24.15
CA PRO A 165 5.45 0.59 -25.14
C PRO A 165 6.32 -0.67 -24.99
N GLN A 166 7.59 -0.51 -24.61
CA GLN A 166 8.49 -1.64 -24.36
C GLN A 166 8.03 -2.48 -23.16
N GLU A 167 7.73 -1.84 -22.02
CA GLU A 167 7.20 -2.56 -20.85
C GLU A 167 5.90 -3.30 -21.19
N LYS A 168 5.02 -2.71 -22.00
CA LYS A 168 3.78 -3.36 -22.46
C LYS A 168 4.04 -4.54 -23.40
N MET A 169 5.10 -4.51 -24.22
CA MET A 169 5.49 -5.65 -25.05
C MET A 169 6.05 -6.80 -24.20
N GLU A 170 6.85 -6.48 -23.18
CA GLU A 170 7.44 -7.45 -22.26
C GLU A 170 6.38 -8.05 -21.33
N ASN A 171 5.42 -7.23 -20.89
CA ASN A 171 4.30 -7.62 -20.06
C ASN A 171 2.98 -7.04 -20.63
N PRO A 172 2.24 -7.81 -21.45
CA PRO A 172 0.98 -7.38 -22.05
C PRO A 172 -0.10 -6.93 -21.06
N LEU A 173 0.05 -7.26 -19.78
CA LEU A 173 -0.91 -6.92 -18.72
C LEU A 173 -0.85 -5.45 -18.36
N LEU A 174 0.28 -4.82 -18.67
CA LEU A 174 0.49 -3.40 -18.52
C LEU A 174 -0.27 -2.58 -19.57
N ALA A 175 -0.85 -3.22 -20.60
CA ALA A 175 -1.59 -2.54 -21.66
C ALA A 175 -2.79 -1.73 -21.15
N ARG A 176 -3.43 -2.21 -20.07
CA ARG A 176 -4.58 -1.55 -19.41
C ARG A 176 -4.24 -0.20 -18.78
N PHE A 177 -2.98 0.02 -18.42
CA PHE A 177 -2.57 1.26 -17.79
C PHE A 177 -2.34 2.35 -18.83
N SER A 178 -2.82 3.55 -18.53
CA SER A 178 -2.80 4.72 -19.42
C SER A 178 -2.51 5.99 -18.61
N ASP A 179 -2.44 7.14 -19.27
CA ASP A 179 -2.33 8.42 -18.57
C ASP A 179 -3.53 8.70 -17.65
N ALA A 180 -4.72 8.21 -18.01
CA ALA A 180 -5.93 8.36 -17.20
C ALA A 180 -5.99 7.36 -16.03
N LEU A 181 -5.39 6.18 -16.22
CA LEU A 181 -5.36 5.09 -15.24
C LEU A 181 -3.92 4.53 -15.13
N PRO A 182 -2.98 5.28 -14.53
CA PRO A 182 -1.59 4.83 -14.38
C PRO A 182 -1.50 3.70 -13.36
N GLN A 183 -0.40 2.97 -13.32
CA GLN A 183 -0.09 2.14 -12.16
C GLN A 183 0.00 3.01 -10.89
N VAL A 184 -0.56 2.51 -9.79
CA VAL A 184 -0.48 3.13 -8.47
C VAL A 184 0.35 2.21 -7.58
N ILE A 185 1.50 2.70 -7.13
CA ILE A 185 2.57 1.90 -6.55
C ILE A 185 2.88 2.40 -5.14
N LEU A 186 2.65 1.57 -4.13
CA LEU A 186 2.97 1.87 -2.74
C LEU A 186 4.44 1.59 -2.48
N GLY A 187 5.25 2.61 -2.23
CA GLY A 187 6.69 2.49 -1.97
C GLY A 187 7.15 3.15 -0.66
N ASP A 188 8.46 3.21 -0.49
CA ASP A 188 9.13 3.60 0.76
C ASP A 188 8.72 2.75 1.99
N PHE A 189 9.29 1.55 2.03
CA PHE A 189 9.13 0.59 3.13
C PHE A 189 10.12 0.82 4.29
N SER A 190 10.71 2.01 4.42
CA SER A 190 11.75 2.28 5.44
C SER A 190 11.24 2.14 6.87
N GLN A 191 9.93 2.34 7.09
CA GLN A 191 9.28 2.18 8.40
C GLN A 191 8.43 0.91 8.50
N ALA A 192 8.45 0.06 7.48
CA ALA A 192 7.64 -1.13 7.45
C ALA A 192 8.15 -2.18 8.46
N TYR A 193 7.23 -2.96 9.02
CA TYR A 193 7.57 -4.02 9.97
C TYR A 193 6.58 -5.19 9.89
N GLU A 194 7.03 -6.40 10.25
CA GLU A 194 6.12 -7.53 10.43
C GLU A 194 5.37 -7.38 11.76
N GLY A 195 4.06 -7.64 11.73
CA GLY A 195 3.17 -7.68 12.88
C GLY A 195 3.72 -8.51 14.03
N ALA A 196 3.31 -8.19 15.24
CA ALA A 196 3.89 -8.64 16.51
C ALA A 196 5.43 -8.48 16.58
N ASN A 197 5.90 -7.28 16.26
CA ASN A 197 7.20 -6.77 16.70
C ASN A 197 7.13 -6.48 18.21
N SER A 198 8.14 -6.87 18.98
CA SER A 198 8.17 -7.00 20.45
C SER A 198 8.02 -5.71 21.29
N ARG A 199 7.44 -4.64 20.74
CA ARG A 199 7.10 -3.41 21.47
C ARG A 199 5.69 -3.40 22.04
N ASP A 200 4.84 -4.36 21.67
CA ASP A 200 3.44 -4.43 22.14
C ASP A 200 3.11 -5.77 22.83
N VAL A 201 4.00 -6.18 23.75
CA VAL A 201 3.81 -7.37 24.62
C VAL A 201 2.52 -7.25 25.46
N HIS A 202 1.96 -6.05 25.61
CA HIS A 202 0.71 -5.83 26.34
C HIS A 202 -0.55 -6.19 25.52
N ALA A 203 -0.56 -6.05 24.19
CA ALA A 203 -1.70 -6.42 23.34
C ALA A 203 -1.88 -7.95 23.26
N LEU A 204 -0.77 -8.70 23.17
CA LEU A 204 -0.78 -10.17 23.17
C LEU A 204 -1.23 -10.76 24.52
N ALA A 205 -1.01 -10.06 25.64
CA ALA A 205 -1.41 -10.51 26.96
C ALA A 205 -2.94 -10.45 27.20
N GLN A 206 -3.69 -9.76 26.33
CA GLN A 206 -5.15 -9.60 26.45
C GLN A 206 -5.96 -10.45 25.45
N GLY A 207 -5.32 -11.37 24.73
CA GLY A 207 -6.01 -12.26 23.79
C GLY A 207 -6.53 -11.56 22.52
N MET A 208 -6.01 -10.38 22.21
CA MET A 208 -6.39 -9.61 21.02
C MET A 208 -5.53 -10.08 19.83
N SER A 209 -5.97 -11.13 19.14
CA SER A 209 -5.30 -11.68 17.95
C SER A 209 -5.79 -11.06 16.63
N ASP A 210 -6.49 -9.93 16.67
CA ASP A 210 -7.14 -9.37 15.49
C ASP A 210 -6.13 -8.56 14.67
N SER A 211 -5.77 -9.07 13.49
CA SER A 211 -4.90 -8.39 12.50
C SER A 211 -5.34 -6.96 12.18
N ASP A 212 -6.65 -6.68 12.34
CA ASP A 212 -7.24 -5.35 12.23
C ASP A 212 -6.58 -4.31 13.17
N TRP A 213 -6.08 -4.75 14.34
CA TRP A 213 -5.36 -3.87 15.25
C TRP A 213 -3.99 -3.50 14.72
N GLU A 214 -3.21 -4.48 14.27
CA GLU A 214 -1.83 -4.20 13.86
C GLU A 214 -1.77 -3.32 12.61
N THR A 215 -2.85 -3.33 11.81
CA THR A 215 -2.95 -2.66 10.51
C THR A 215 -3.72 -1.34 10.53
N TRP A 216 -4.24 -0.90 11.69
CA TRP A 216 -5.12 0.29 11.77
C TRP A 216 -4.48 1.54 11.16
N ARG A 217 -3.17 1.71 11.35
CA ARG A 217 -2.45 2.91 10.88
C ARG A 217 -2.31 2.94 9.36
N ASP A 218 -2.10 1.79 8.74
CA ASP A 218 -2.10 1.66 7.28
C ASP A 218 -3.48 1.98 6.70
N LYS A 219 -4.56 1.56 7.38
CA LYS A 219 -5.95 1.89 7.02
C LYS A 219 -6.22 3.38 7.18
N ALA A 220 -5.69 4.02 8.23
CA ALA A 220 -5.77 5.46 8.40
C ALA A 220 -5.04 6.21 7.27
N PHE A 221 -3.82 5.80 6.92
CA PHE A 221 -3.09 6.38 5.78
C PHE A 221 -3.83 6.18 4.45
N PHE A 222 -4.41 5.00 4.24
CA PHE A 222 -5.26 4.73 3.08
C PHE A 222 -6.44 5.70 3.01
N GLY A 223 -7.17 5.86 4.12
CA GLY A 223 -8.29 6.80 4.23
C GLY A 223 -7.87 8.26 3.99
N SER A 224 -6.73 8.67 4.58
CA SER A 224 -6.16 10.01 4.40
C SER A 224 -5.85 10.27 2.93
N ALA A 225 -5.18 9.34 2.25
CA ALA A 225 -4.84 9.51 0.83
C ALA A 225 -6.07 9.71 -0.06
N ILE A 226 -7.19 9.02 0.22
CA ILE A 226 -8.44 9.21 -0.54
C ILE A 226 -9.07 10.57 -0.21
N LYS A 227 -9.11 10.93 1.08
CA LYS A 227 -9.61 12.24 1.55
C LYS A 227 -8.83 13.38 0.90
N ASP A 228 -7.51 13.28 0.85
CA ASP A 228 -6.61 14.28 0.25
C ASP A 228 -6.86 14.44 -1.26
N LEU A 229 -7.04 13.34 -1.99
CA LEU A 229 -7.42 13.38 -3.40
C LEU A 229 -8.77 14.06 -3.63
N MET A 230 -9.77 13.74 -2.80
CA MET A 230 -11.08 14.40 -2.90
C MET A 230 -10.97 15.91 -2.66
N PHE A 231 -10.17 16.31 -1.67
CA PHE A 231 -10.09 17.69 -1.18
C PHE A 231 -9.06 18.56 -1.89
N ALA A 232 -8.17 17.98 -2.72
CA ALA A 232 -7.06 18.66 -3.37
C ALA A 232 -7.44 20.02 -4.00
N ALA A 233 -8.62 20.13 -4.60
CA ALA A 233 -9.10 21.38 -5.21
C ALA A 233 -10.50 21.80 -4.74
N MET A 234 -10.98 21.28 -3.60
CA MET A 234 -12.29 21.66 -3.08
C MET A 234 -12.28 23.09 -2.55
N SER A 235 -13.38 23.81 -2.79
CA SER A 235 -13.57 25.12 -2.19
C SER A 235 -13.82 25.00 -0.68
N SER A 236 -13.57 26.07 0.06
CA SER A 236 -13.86 26.12 1.51
C SER A 236 -15.32 25.82 1.82
N ASP A 237 -16.26 26.25 0.97
CA ASP A 237 -17.69 25.95 1.12
C ASP A 237 -17.99 24.46 0.94
N ALA A 238 -17.35 23.81 -0.03
CA ALA A 238 -17.53 22.38 -0.28
C ALA A 238 -16.92 21.54 0.86
N MET A 239 -15.77 21.95 1.40
CA MET A 239 -15.21 21.36 2.62
C MET A 239 -16.13 21.55 3.83
N ALA A 240 -16.67 22.76 4.02
CA ALA A 240 -17.60 23.04 5.11
C ALA A 240 -18.87 22.18 5.00
N ALA A 241 -19.39 21.98 3.79
CA ALA A 241 -20.52 21.09 3.54
C ALA A 241 -20.20 19.63 3.92
N TYR A 242 -19.01 19.14 3.58
CA TYR A 242 -18.55 17.80 3.99
C TYR A 242 -18.57 17.64 5.52
N TYR A 243 -17.96 18.58 6.24
CA TYR A 243 -17.87 18.53 7.71
C TYR A 243 -19.18 18.81 8.43
N ALA A 244 -20.15 19.46 7.77
CA ALA A 244 -21.50 19.63 8.31
C ALA A 244 -22.34 18.34 8.24
N GLU A 245 -21.74 17.21 7.86
CA GLU A 245 -22.38 15.91 7.62
C GLU A 245 -23.47 15.90 6.53
N VAL A 246 -23.72 17.03 5.87
CA VAL A 246 -24.68 17.14 4.78
C VAL A 246 -23.98 16.69 3.50
N TYR A 247 -24.32 15.49 2.99
CA TYR A 247 -23.98 15.18 1.61
C TYR A 247 -24.58 16.26 0.72
N SER A 248 -23.72 16.91 -0.05
CA SER A 248 -24.08 18.00 -0.94
C SER A 248 -23.59 17.65 -2.32
N PRO A 249 -24.46 17.70 -3.34
CA PRO A 249 -24.03 17.63 -4.75
C PRO A 249 -22.93 18.66 -5.09
N ALA A 250 -22.78 19.72 -4.28
CA ALA A 250 -21.69 20.69 -4.42
C ALA A 250 -20.28 20.09 -4.22
N MET A 251 -20.16 18.91 -3.61
CA MET A 251 -18.88 18.20 -3.52
C MET A 251 -18.41 17.64 -4.87
N GLY A 252 -19.32 17.45 -5.83
CA GLY A 252 -18.97 16.96 -7.17
C GLY A 252 -18.56 15.47 -7.25
N TYR A 253 -18.68 14.72 -6.15
CA TYR A 253 -18.38 13.29 -6.06
C TYR A 253 -19.65 12.48 -5.73
N SER A 254 -19.69 11.21 -6.10
CA SER A 254 -20.81 10.31 -5.76
C SER A 254 -20.99 10.10 -4.26
N GLU A 255 -22.23 9.77 -3.87
CA GLU A 255 -22.56 9.36 -2.50
C GLU A 255 -21.74 8.15 -2.04
N GLN A 256 -21.41 7.23 -2.97
CA GLN A 256 -20.63 6.04 -2.69
C GLN A 256 -19.19 6.39 -2.31
N LEU A 257 -18.54 7.30 -3.05
CA LEU A 257 -17.18 7.72 -2.71
C LEU A 257 -17.14 8.45 -1.36
N VAL A 258 -18.11 9.34 -1.11
CA VAL A 258 -18.24 10.02 0.19
C VAL A 258 -18.46 9.02 1.33
N ALA A 259 -19.28 7.99 1.12
CA ALA A 259 -19.52 6.94 2.11
C ALA A 259 -18.25 6.12 2.41
N VAL A 260 -17.43 5.83 1.39
CA VAL A 260 -16.13 5.16 1.58
C VAL A 260 -15.21 6.01 2.46
N VAL A 261 -15.04 7.30 2.16
CA VAL A 261 -14.15 8.19 2.94
C VAL A 261 -14.63 8.34 4.38
N ARG A 262 -15.93 8.56 4.59
CA ARG A 262 -16.53 8.64 5.93
C ARG A 262 -16.28 7.39 6.78
N ARG A 263 -16.20 6.21 6.16
CA ARG A 263 -15.92 4.98 6.90
C ARG A 263 -14.48 4.95 7.46
N PHE A 264 -13.53 5.60 6.81
CA PHE A 264 -12.16 5.73 7.32
C PHE A 264 -11.95 6.92 8.26
N GLU A 265 -12.86 7.90 8.25
CA GLU A 265 -12.71 9.16 8.99
C GLU A 265 -12.37 9.00 10.48
N PRO A 266 -12.99 8.07 11.24
CA PRO A 266 -12.60 7.84 12.64
C PRO A 266 -11.13 7.44 12.80
N LEU A 267 -10.60 6.62 11.89
CA LEU A 267 -9.19 6.20 11.89
C LEU A 267 -8.26 7.34 11.49
N VAL A 268 -8.66 8.13 10.49
CA VAL A 268 -7.90 9.29 10.01
C VAL A 268 -7.79 10.34 11.11
N GLN A 269 -8.91 10.72 11.74
CA GLN A 269 -8.94 11.69 12.83
C GLN A 269 -8.05 11.22 14.00
N MET A 270 -8.16 9.95 14.38
CA MET A 270 -7.34 9.38 15.44
C MET A 270 -5.84 9.43 15.11
N MET A 271 -5.45 9.17 13.86
CA MET A 271 -4.07 9.31 13.40
C MET A 271 -3.58 10.76 13.43
N GLU A 272 -4.40 11.70 12.95
CA GLU A 272 -4.09 13.14 12.96
C GLU A 272 -3.91 13.66 14.40
N GLU A 273 -4.79 13.26 15.33
CA GLU A 273 -4.68 13.59 16.76
C GLU A 273 -3.42 12.97 17.39
N ALA A 274 -3.10 11.73 17.04
CA ALA A 274 -1.91 11.04 17.51
C ALA A 274 -0.60 11.70 17.09
N GLU A 275 -0.54 12.21 15.86
CA GLU A 275 0.65 12.88 15.34
C GLU A 275 0.81 14.28 15.93
N GLY A 276 -0.30 14.93 16.31
CA GLY A 276 -0.29 16.20 17.06
C GLY A 276 0.09 16.06 18.53
N LEU A 277 -0.22 14.92 19.16
CA LEU A 277 0.17 14.60 20.52
C LEU A 277 1.59 14.02 20.50
N ALA A 278 2.55 14.68 21.15
CA ALA A 278 3.95 14.25 21.21
C ALA A 278 4.21 12.95 22.03
N GLY A 279 3.26 12.01 22.07
CA GLY A 279 3.34 10.77 22.84
C GLY A 279 2.66 9.59 22.14
N PRO A 280 3.02 8.34 22.50
CA PRO A 280 2.41 7.15 21.91
C PRO A 280 0.94 7.05 22.31
N LEU A 281 0.05 6.87 21.33
CA LEU A 281 -1.34 6.50 21.57
C LEU A 281 -1.40 5.25 22.47
N ARG A 282 -2.24 5.29 23.50
CA ARG A 282 -2.43 4.17 24.41
C ARG A 282 -3.64 3.37 23.95
N LEU A 283 -3.58 2.04 24.04
CA LEU A 283 -4.70 1.11 23.77
C LEU A 283 -6.06 1.53 24.35
N GLN A 284 -6.06 2.30 25.44
CA GLN A 284 -7.27 2.80 26.11
C GLN A 284 -7.96 3.94 25.34
N ASP A 285 -7.22 4.65 24.49
CA ASP A 285 -7.72 5.75 23.65
C ASP A 285 -8.62 5.25 22.50
N PHE A 286 -8.63 3.92 22.25
CA PHE A 286 -9.27 3.27 21.10
C PHE A 286 -10.61 2.57 21.43
N GLY A 287 -11.07 2.64 22.68
CA GLY A 287 -12.14 1.76 23.19
C GLY A 287 -13.57 2.05 22.68
N ALA A 288 -13.84 3.22 22.11
CA ALA A 288 -15.16 3.59 21.59
C ALA A 288 -15.07 3.82 20.07
N GLY A 289 -15.64 2.91 19.27
CA GLY A 289 -15.70 3.05 17.81
C GLY A 289 -15.00 1.96 17.01
N ARG A 290 -14.36 0.98 17.65
CA ARG A 290 -13.71 -0.13 16.94
C ARG A 290 -14.65 -0.86 15.96
N ASP A 291 -15.88 -1.13 16.38
CA ASP A 291 -16.86 -1.84 15.55
C ASP A 291 -17.29 -1.06 14.30
N THR A 292 -16.96 0.24 14.23
CA THR A 292 -17.26 1.09 13.06
C THR A 292 -16.07 1.21 12.11
N TRP A 293 -14.88 0.73 12.49
CA TRP A 293 -13.70 0.78 11.64
C TRP A 293 -13.84 -0.15 10.42
N PRO A 294 -13.20 0.19 9.30
CA PRO A 294 -13.15 -0.70 8.14
C PRO A 294 -12.27 -1.92 8.46
N GLY A 295 -12.91 -3.05 8.74
CA GLY A 295 -12.23 -4.34 8.89
C GLY A 295 -11.66 -4.86 7.57
N ASP A 296 -10.69 -5.77 7.65
CA ASP A 296 -10.01 -6.38 6.50
C ASP A 296 -11.01 -6.98 5.49
N GLY A 297 -12.08 -7.62 5.97
CA GLY A 297 -13.10 -8.22 5.10
C GLY A 297 -13.84 -7.21 4.22
N TRP A 298 -14.13 -6.02 4.76
CA TRP A 298 -14.78 -4.95 4.00
C TRP A 298 -13.79 -4.27 3.06
N MET A 299 -12.61 -3.88 3.58
CA MET A 299 -11.59 -3.16 2.81
C MET A 299 -11.03 -4.01 1.66
N PHE A 300 -10.72 -5.28 1.91
CA PHE A 300 -10.13 -6.17 0.90
C PHE A 300 -11.17 -6.95 0.09
N GLY A 301 -12.46 -6.82 0.42
CA GLY A 301 -13.56 -7.44 -0.30
C GLY A 301 -14.43 -6.38 -0.97
N GLU A 302 -15.50 -6.02 -0.27
CA GLU A 302 -16.58 -5.16 -0.78
C GLU A 302 -16.07 -3.83 -1.38
N MET A 303 -15.10 -3.18 -0.74
CA MET A 303 -14.60 -1.90 -1.20
C MET A 303 -13.82 -2.01 -2.52
N ILE A 304 -12.94 -3.02 -2.65
CA ILE A 304 -12.19 -3.23 -3.90
C ILE A 304 -13.14 -3.62 -5.04
N GLU A 305 -14.13 -4.48 -4.75
CA GLU A 305 -15.15 -4.87 -5.75
C GLU A 305 -15.98 -3.66 -6.23
N MET A 306 -16.37 -2.80 -5.29
CA MET A 306 -17.04 -1.55 -5.61
C MET A 306 -16.18 -0.65 -6.49
N ALA A 307 -14.90 -0.49 -6.13
CA ALA A 307 -13.96 0.33 -6.89
C ALA A 307 -13.74 -0.19 -8.31
N ASP A 308 -13.55 -1.51 -8.49
CA ASP A 308 -13.42 -2.14 -9.79
C ASP A 308 -14.67 -1.93 -10.66
N TRP A 309 -15.87 -2.02 -10.06
CA TRP A 309 -17.12 -1.77 -10.77
C TRP A 309 -17.20 -0.34 -11.31
N PHE A 310 -16.84 0.66 -10.50
CA PHE A 310 -16.82 2.07 -10.93
C PHE A 310 -15.78 2.34 -12.02
N VAL A 311 -14.60 1.74 -11.92
CA VAL A 311 -13.57 1.83 -12.97
C VAL A 311 -14.05 1.17 -14.27
N GLY A 312 -14.68 -0.01 -14.17
CA GLY A 312 -15.24 -0.73 -15.33
C GLY A 312 -16.34 0.04 -16.06
N GLU A 313 -17.26 0.67 -15.32
CA GLU A 313 -18.30 1.55 -15.86
C GLU A 313 -17.72 2.73 -16.65
N PHE A 314 -16.60 3.29 -16.17
CA PHE A 314 -15.92 4.39 -16.85
C PHE A 314 -15.26 3.92 -18.16
N VAL A 315 -14.47 2.84 -18.11
CA VAL A 315 -13.79 2.28 -19.29
C VAL A 315 -14.81 1.87 -20.36
N GLY A 316 -15.90 1.22 -19.96
CA GLY A 316 -16.97 0.81 -20.87
C GLY A 316 -17.67 1.97 -21.57
N LYS A 317 -17.82 3.12 -20.91
CA LYS A 317 -18.46 4.32 -21.50
C LYS A 317 -17.56 5.07 -22.47
N GLN A 318 -16.24 5.03 -22.31
CA GLN A 318 -15.31 5.76 -23.17
C GLN A 318 -14.94 5.01 -24.46
N GLY A 319 -15.30 3.73 -24.59
CA GLY A 319 -14.93 2.93 -25.75
C GLY A 319 -13.41 2.76 -25.90
N CYS A 320 -12.65 3.04 -24.84
CA CYS A 320 -11.21 2.84 -24.78
C CYS A 320 -10.93 1.36 -24.51
N VAL A 321 -10.88 0.56 -25.58
CA VAL A 321 -10.23 -0.74 -25.62
C VAL A 321 -9.06 -0.65 -26.59
#